data_AF-A0A920BQ31-F1
#
_entry.id   AF-A0A920BQ31-F1
#
_cell.length_a   1.000
_cell.length_b   1.000
_cell.length_c   1.000
_cell.angle_alpha   90.00
_cell.angle_beta   90.00
_cell.angle_gamma   90.00
#
_symmetry.space_group_name_H-M   'P 1'
#
loop_
_entity.id
_entity.type
_entity.pdbx_description
1 polymer ?
#
loop_
_entity_poly.entity_id
_entity_poly.type
_entity_poly.pdbx_seq_one_letter_code
_entity_poly.pdbx_strand_id
1 'polypeptide(L)'
;MRVTDLVTLGLIEPDVALSIGGFSLQFPAEAHLTAEGRVRLPDGREFTDLVAAAAAATGLDIWHFWQSEHSGPLSSARERARRGQLA
;
A
#
# COMPACT_ATOMS: atom_id res chain seq x y z
N MET A 1 9.57 6.56 -2.12
CA MET A 1 8.91 7.03 -0.89
C MET A 1 8.43 5.79 -0.17
N ARG A 2 8.79 5.66 1.10
CA ARG A 2 8.52 4.45 1.88
C ARG A 2 7.07 4.47 2.36
N VAL A 3 6.54 3.30 2.66
CA VAL A 3 5.19 3.17 3.22
C VAL A 3 5.07 3.86 4.58
N THR A 4 6.11 3.76 5.40
CA THR A 4 6.24 4.49 6.67
C THR A 4 6.03 5.99 6.53
N ASP A 5 6.45 6.60 5.41
CA ASP A 5 6.28 8.04 5.22
C ASP A 5 4.79 8.39 5.08
N LEU A 6 4.01 7.54 4.41
CA LEU A 6 2.56 7.75 4.22
C LEU A 6 1.79 7.64 5.53
N VAL A 7 2.15 6.68 6.38
CA VAL A 7 1.57 6.51 7.71
C VAL A 7 1.95 7.67 8.63
N THR A 8 3.24 8.03 8.66
CA THR A 8 3.75 9.13 9.51
C THR A 8 3.10 10.47 9.14
N LEU A 9 2.80 10.69 7.87
CA LEU A 9 2.13 11.89 7.37
C LEU A 9 0.60 11.86 7.56
N GLY A 10 0.04 10.81 8.17
CA GLY A 10 -1.42 10.68 8.37
C GLY A 10 -2.21 10.49 7.08
N LEU A 11 -1.54 10.10 5.99
CA LEU A 11 -2.17 9.95 4.68
C LEU A 11 -2.79 8.57 4.46
N ILE A 12 -2.40 7.59 5.29
CA ILE A 12 -2.97 6.25 5.38
C ILE A 12 -3.01 5.87 6.86
N GLU A 13 -4.10 5.23 7.27
CA GLU A 13 -4.25 4.69 8.62
C GLU A 13 -3.34 3.47 8.84
N PRO A 14 -2.68 3.34 10.01
CA PRO A 14 -2.02 2.10 10.38
C PRO A 14 -3.04 0.98 10.60
N ASP A 15 -2.56 -0.27 10.55
CA ASP A 15 -3.33 -1.48 10.78
C ASP A 15 -4.54 -1.68 9.86
N VAL A 16 -4.49 -1.11 8.65
CA VAL A 16 -5.53 -1.21 7.63
C VAL A 16 -5.27 -2.32 6.61
N ALA A 17 -6.33 -2.96 6.12
CA ALA A 17 -6.25 -3.87 4.99
C ALA A 17 -5.88 -3.13 3.70
N LEU A 18 -4.98 -3.75 2.95
CA LEU A 18 -4.57 -3.33 1.62
C LEU A 18 -5.01 -4.37 0.60
N SER A 19 -5.44 -3.91 -0.57
CA SER A 19 -5.74 -4.77 -1.70
C SER A 19 -5.16 -4.20 -2.99
N ILE A 20 -4.81 -5.07 -3.93
CA ILE A 20 -4.54 -4.66 -5.30
C ILE A 20 -5.85 -4.74 -6.07
N GLY A 21 -6.51 -3.59 -6.24
CA GLY A 21 -7.76 -3.46 -6.98
C GLY A 21 -7.56 -2.68 -8.29
N GLY A 22 -8.36 -2.98 -9.32
CA GLY A 22 -8.37 -2.23 -10.58
C GLY A 22 -8.24 -3.07 -11.85
N PHE A 23 -8.06 -4.38 -11.74
CA PHE A 23 -8.15 -5.31 -12.87
C PHE A 23 -8.94 -6.54 -12.46
N SER A 24 -9.49 -7.24 -13.45
CA SER A 24 -9.90 -8.65 -13.37
C SER A 24 -8.68 -9.55 -13.15
N LEU A 25 -7.81 -9.20 -12.21
CA LEU A 25 -6.76 -10.09 -11.75
C LEU A 25 -7.49 -11.27 -11.15
N GLN A 26 -7.25 -12.45 -11.71
CA GLN A 26 -7.86 -13.70 -11.25
C GLN A 26 -7.56 -13.98 -9.76
N PHE A 27 -6.65 -13.23 -9.15
CA PHE A 27 -6.29 -13.30 -7.75
C PHE A 27 -6.09 -11.87 -7.23
N PRO A 28 -7.08 -11.27 -6.56
CA PRO A 28 -6.83 -10.05 -5.79
C PRO A 28 -5.73 -10.35 -4.76
N ALA A 29 -4.65 -9.58 -4.78
CA ALA A 29 -3.62 -9.68 -3.76
C ALA A 29 -4.07 -8.88 -2.54
N GLU A 30 -4.25 -9.57 -1.42
CA GLU A 30 -4.51 -8.98 -0.12
C GLU A 30 -3.19 -8.74 0.61
N ALA A 31 -3.14 -7.70 1.43
CA ALA A 31 -2.06 -7.44 2.35
C ALA A 31 -2.59 -6.62 3.54
N HIS A 32 -1.75 -6.44 4.56
CA HIS A 32 -2.07 -5.65 5.73
C HIS A 32 -0.97 -4.62 5.98
N LEU A 33 -1.35 -3.38 6.26
CA LEU A 33 -0.41 -2.34 6.63
C LEU A 33 -0.23 -2.35 8.15
N THR A 34 0.93 -2.75 8.66
CA THR A 34 1.18 -2.79 10.11
C THR A 34 1.28 -1.37 10.70
N ALA A 35 1.07 -1.22 12.01
CA ALA A 35 1.39 -0.01 12.77
C ALA A 35 2.77 0.61 12.51
N GLU A 36 3.78 -0.22 12.22
CA GLU A 36 5.15 0.24 11.89
C GLU A 36 5.32 0.72 10.45
N GLY A 37 4.25 0.82 9.66
CA GLY A 37 4.31 1.24 8.26
C GLY A 37 4.96 0.23 7.31
N ARG A 38 4.80 -1.08 7.58
CA ARG A 38 5.21 -2.17 6.70
C ARG A 38 4.00 -2.85 6.09
N VAL A 39 4.16 -3.36 4.88
CA VAL A 39 3.17 -4.20 4.21
C VAL A 39 3.46 -5.64 4.52
N ARG A 40 2.52 -6.30 5.19
CA ARG A 40 2.54 -7.73 5.49
C ARG A 40 1.64 -8.48 4.51
N LEU A 41 2.19 -9.46 3.81
CA LEU A 41 1.41 -10.34 2.93
C LEU A 41 0.76 -11.48 3.73
N PRO A 42 -0.23 -12.22 3.18
CA PRO A 42 -0.90 -13.32 3.86
C PRO A 42 0.03 -14.49 4.21
N ASP A 43 1.14 -14.62 3.49
CA ASP A 43 2.19 -15.60 3.76
C ASP A 43 3.15 -15.19 4.89
N GLY A 44 2.93 -14.03 5.52
CA GLY A 44 3.71 -13.51 6.64
C GLY A 44 4.94 -12.69 6.24
N ARG A 45 5.27 -12.57 4.96
CA ARG A 45 6.39 -11.72 4.51
C ARG A 45 6.08 -10.24 4.71
N GLU A 46 7.07 -9.48 5.14
CA GLU A 46 6.95 -8.04 5.38
C GLU A 46 7.86 -7.21 4.48
N PHE A 47 7.36 -6.05 4.05
CA PHE A 47 8.05 -5.15 3.15
C PHE A 47 7.89 -3.70 3.58
N THR A 48 8.95 -2.91 3.49
CA THR A 48 8.90 -1.44 3.69
C THR A 48 8.60 -0.67 2.40
N ASP A 49 8.53 -1.38 1.28
CA ASP A 49 8.41 -0.84 -0.07
C ASP A 49 7.23 -1.48 -0.82
N LEU A 50 6.36 -0.64 -1.37
CA LEU A 50 5.14 -1.08 -2.08
C LEU A 50 5.44 -1.82 -3.39
N VAL A 51 6.54 -1.50 -4.05
CA VAL A 51 6.97 -2.15 -5.29
C VAL A 51 7.42 -3.56 -4.98
N ALA A 52 8.27 -3.72 -3.96
CA ALA A 52 8.70 -5.04 -3.51
C ALA A 52 7.51 -5.89 -3.03
N ALA A 53 6.59 -5.31 -2.27
CA ALA A 53 5.37 -5.99 -1.84
C ALA A 53 4.48 -6.43 -3.01
N ALA A 54 4.26 -5.53 -4.01
CA ALA A 54 3.46 -5.83 -5.19
C ALA A 54 4.07 -6.94 -6.04
N ALA A 55 5.39 -6.86 -6.29
CA ALA A 55 6.12 -7.88 -7.03
C ALA A 55 6.11 -9.23 -6.30
N ALA A 56 6.24 -9.22 -4.97
CA ALA A 56 6.18 -10.43 -4.15
C ALA A 56 4.78 -11.07 -4.12
N ALA A 57 3.71 -10.27 -4.22
CA ALA A 57 2.33 -10.74 -4.16
C ALA A 57 1.77 -11.17 -5.53
N THR A 58 2.22 -10.54 -6.62
CA THR A 58 1.63 -10.71 -7.96
C THR A 58 2.61 -11.08 -9.06
N GLY A 59 3.92 -10.99 -8.79
CA GLY A 59 4.97 -11.13 -9.80
C GLY A 59 5.15 -9.92 -10.72
N LEU A 60 4.44 -8.80 -10.45
CA LEU A 60 4.42 -7.62 -11.31
C LEU A 60 4.78 -6.34 -10.55
N ASP A 61 5.35 -5.35 -11.25
CA ASP A 61 5.55 -3.99 -10.73
C ASP A 61 4.28 -3.14 -10.90
N ILE A 62 3.29 -3.44 -10.05
CA ILE A 62 1.96 -2.82 -10.09
C ILE A 62 1.63 -2.08 -8.80
N TRP A 63 2.64 -1.49 -8.15
CA TRP A 63 2.49 -0.84 -6.84
C TRP A 63 1.41 0.25 -6.80
N HIS A 64 1.14 0.92 -7.92
CA HIS A 64 0.18 2.03 -8.01
C HIS A 64 -1.28 1.57 -7.93
N PHE A 65 -1.54 0.26 -7.99
CA PHE A 65 -2.84 -0.37 -7.80
C PHE A 65 -3.14 -0.75 -6.35
N TRP A 66 -2.21 -0.55 -5.41
CA TRP A 66 -2.53 -0.72 -3.99
C TRP A 66 -3.61 0.27 -3.56
N GLN A 67 -4.61 -0.25 -2.86
CA GLN A 67 -5.71 0.49 -2.26
C GLN A 67 -5.80 0.13 -0.78
N SER A 68 -5.97 1.15 0.05
CA SER A 68 -6.40 0.99 1.44
C SER A 68 -7.92 0.91 1.47
N GLU A 69 -8.46 0.03 2.32
CA GLU A 69 -9.90 -0.13 2.54
C GLU A 69 -10.60 1.20 2.84
N HIS A 70 -9.95 2.09 3.60
CA HIS A 70 -10.55 3.35 4.06
C HIS A 70 -10.02 4.58 3.32
N SER A 71 -8.75 4.56 2.88
CA SER A 71 -8.11 5.74 2.27
C SER A 71 -8.09 5.71 0.73
N GLY A 72 -8.53 4.61 0.11
CA GLY A 72 -8.50 4.45 -1.34
C GLY A 72 -7.09 4.25 -1.90
N PRO A 73 -6.82 4.62 -3.17
CA PRO A 73 -5.55 4.35 -3.84
C PRO A 73 -4.34 5.01 -3.15
N LEU A 74 -3.29 4.21 -2.89
CA LEU A 74 -2.06 4.72 -2.25
C LEU A 74 -1.27 5.67 -3.16
N SER A 75 -1.46 5.57 -4.48
CA SER A 75 -0.92 6.52 -5.45
C SER A 75 -1.44 7.94 -5.23
N SER A 76 -2.72 8.10 -4.87
CA SER A 76 -3.32 9.39 -4.52
C SER A 76 -2.74 9.96 -3.22
N ALA A 77 -2.56 9.13 -2.19
CA ALA A 77 -1.88 9.51 -0.95
C ALA A 77 -0.45 10.01 -1.22
N ARG A 78 0.29 9.29 -2.07
CA ARG A 78 1.64 9.68 -2.46
C ARG A 78 1.71 10.99 -3.25
N GLU A 79 0.74 11.23 -4.12
CA GLU A 79 0.70 12.49 -4.86
C GLU A 79 0.41 13.68 -3.93
N ARG A 80 -0.50 13.52 -2.96
CA ARG A 80 -0.74 14.53 -1.92
C ARG A 80 0.53 14.82 -1.09
N ALA A 81 1.26 13.78 -0.68
CA ALA A 81 2.53 13.92 0.02
C ALA A 81 3.55 14.74 -0.79
N ARG A 82 3.69 14.44 -2.10
CA ARG A 82 4.59 15.17 -3.01
C ARG A 82 4.21 16.63 -3.18
N ARG A 83 2.93 16.95 -3.14
CA ARG A 83 2.40 18.31 -3.27
C ARG A 83 2.41 19.09 -1.95
N GLY A 84 2.83 18.48 -0.84
CA GLY A 84 2.76 19.09 0.49
C GLY A 84 1.33 19.31 1.00
N GLN A 85 0.35 18.59 0.45
CA GLN A 85 -1.06 18.67 0.83
C GLN A 85 -1.34 17.61 1.91
N LEU A 86 -0.93 17.90 3.14
CA LEU A 86 -1.20 17.06 4.30
C LEU A 86 -2.60 17.37 4.84
N ALA A 87 -3.33 16.35 5.30
CA ALA A 87 -4.68 16.48 5.85
C ALA A 87 -4.67 17.03 7.28
#